data_AF-A0A943CWW4-F1
#
_entry.id   AF-A0A943CWW4-F1
#
_cell.length_a   1.000
_cell.length_b   1.000
_cell.length_c   1.000
_cell.angle_alpha   90.00
_cell.angle_beta   90.00
_cell.angle_gamma   90.00
#
_symmetry.space_group_name_H-M   'P 1'
#
loop_
_entity.id
_entity.type
_entity.pdbx_description
1 polymer ?
#
loop_
_entity_poly.entity_id
_entity_poly.type
_entity_poly.pdbx_seq_one_letter_code
_entity_poly.pdbx_strand_id
1 'polypeptide(L)'
;MRSFDEYKSCSSAERVIKSGEFIFEKQLLGAEGYDIEITYCDGSKKTSKAQVLNHLNDTNVSKEQRILNSRNEDEISKGCIVKTLKDGETYIVLSKVDNHYSYKSSTIIQCNNILRFSWLKEDIPCYSDKSSYGVKIFRADSDFEQTADTNLLVTVQRNKETETIDINHRFIIGGSRHGVWKVGKIGVDEKGLFVFTCKNDKFIDGLDKEVDNIAFNGTIDDNQKEPTEYTILGEDSIKINYEYVYELNPSNTNAVFSLDEYTIENNLAQIVNQSEGKVVIKSFVSDEIITLVCDIDGKKITKDIMTTRR
;
A
#
# COMPACT_ATOMS: atom_id res chain seq x y z
N MET A 1 -0.79 -18.50 -62.94
CA MET A 1 -0.69 -17.04 -63.13
C MET A 1 -1.48 -16.41 -61.98
N ARG A 2 -0.85 -15.64 -61.07
CA ARG A 2 -1.62 -14.92 -60.04
C ARG A 2 -2.39 -13.81 -60.75
N SER A 3 -3.72 -13.83 -60.67
CA SER A 3 -4.57 -12.74 -61.21
C SER A 3 -4.33 -11.49 -60.36
N PHE A 4 -4.08 -10.37 -61.03
CA PHE A 4 -3.96 -9.03 -60.43
C PHE A 4 -5.23 -8.21 -60.68
N ASP A 5 -6.37 -8.87 -60.94
CA ASP A 5 -7.60 -8.16 -61.31
C ASP A 5 -8.15 -7.34 -60.13
N GLU A 6 -7.87 -7.73 -58.88
CA GLU A 6 -8.16 -6.94 -57.67
C GLU A 6 -7.33 -5.65 -57.54
N TYR A 7 -6.19 -5.54 -58.25
CA TYR A 7 -5.38 -4.32 -58.24
C TYR A 7 -5.92 -3.24 -59.19
N LYS A 8 -6.78 -3.59 -60.15
CA LYS A 8 -7.21 -2.67 -61.23
C LYS A 8 -8.31 -1.67 -60.83
N SER A 9 -8.99 -1.85 -59.70
CA SER A 9 -10.12 -0.99 -59.30
C SER A 9 -9.87 -0.09 -58.09
N CYS A 10 -8.72 -0.16 -57.43
CA CYS A 10 -8.40 0.67 -56.26
C CYS A 10 -7.67 1.97 -56.63
N SER A 11 -8.09 3.07 -56.01
CA SER A 11 -7.40 4.36 -56.07
C SER A 11 -5.97 4.27 -55.54
N SER A 12 -5.09 5.20 -55.92
CA SER A 12 -3.68 5.22 -55.45
C SER A 12 -3.58 5.25 -53.92
N ALA A 13 -4.51 5.94 -53.25
CA ALA A 13 -4.56 6.00 -51.78
C ALA A 13 -4.90 4.64 -51.16
N GLU A 14 -5.91 3.95 -51.68
CA GLU A 14 -6.30 2.61 -51.20
C GLU A 14 -5.19 1.58 -51.39
N ARG A 15 -4.40 1.69 -52.47
CA ARG A 15 -3.24 0.81 -52.70
C ARG A 15 -2.17 1.00 -51.64
N VAL A 16 -1.89 2.25 -51.23
CA VAL A 16 -0.92 2.55 -50.16
C VAL A 16 -1.40 1.98 -48.83
N ILE A 17 -2.69 2.17 -48.51
CA ILE A 17 -3.30 1.62 -47.29
C ILE A 17 -3.17 0.09 -47.24
N LYS A 18 -3.65 -0.60 -48.28
CA LYS A 18 -3.56 -2.07 -48.38
C LYS A 18 -2.13 -2.59 -48.34
N SER A 19 -1.20 -1.88 -48.99
CA SER A 19 0.22 -2.26 -48.95
C SER A 19 0.81 -2.10 -47.56
N GLY A 20 0.46 -1.03 -46.84
CA GLY A 20 0.93 -0.80 -45.49
C GLY A 20 0.35 -1.80 -44.49
N GLU A 21 -0.95 -2.11 -44.59
CA GLU A 21 -1.61 -3.17 -43.81
C GLU A 21 -0.94 -4.54 -44.06
N PHE A 22 -0.67 -4.87 -45.32
CA PHE A 22 0.03 -6.11 -45.67
C PHE A 22 1.44 -6.19 -45.06
N ILE A 23 2.20 -5.09 -45.09
CA ILE A 23 3.54 -5.02 -44.47
C ILE A 23 3.42 -5.20 -42.96
N PHE A 24 2.48 -4.51 -42.32
CA PHE A 24 2.25 -4.62 -40.88
C PHE A 24 1.91 -6.06 -40.46
N GLU A 25 1.01 -6.73 -41.19
CA GLU A 25 0.70 -8.15 -40.94
C GLU A 25 1.92 -9.06 -41.10
N LYS A 26 2.84 -8.75 -42.02
CA LYS A 26 4.12 -9.48 -42.10
C LYS A 26 5.03 -9.20 -40.91
N GLN A 27 5.05 -7.97 -40.40
CA GLN A 27 5.83 -7.61 -39.21
C GLN A 27 5.30 -8.30 -37.94
N LEU A 28 3.98 -8.49 -37.82
CA LEU A 28 3.35 -9.26 -36.73
C LEU A 28 3.75 -10.75 -36.70
N LEU A 29 4.28 -11.29 -37.80
CA LEU A 29 4.83 -12.65 -37.86
C LEU A 29 6.33 -12.70 -37.51
N GLY A 30 6.98 -11.54 -37.37
CA GLY A 30 8.38 -11.41 -37.00
C GLY A 30 8.62 -11.55 -35.50
N ALA A 31 9.87 -11.33 -35.08
CA ALA A 31 10.31 -11.50 -33.69
C ALA A 31 9.66 -10.50 -32.71
N GLU A 32 9.17 -9.36 -33.21
CA GLU A 32 8.55 -8.29 -32.42
C GLU A 32 7.01 -8.38 -32.39
N GLY A 33 6.43 -9.38 -33.05
CA GLY A 33 5.00 -9.66 -32.99
C GLY A 33 4.65 -10.50 -31.76
N TYR A 34 3.70 -10.02 -30.97
CA TYR A 34 3.21 -10.68 -29.77
C TYR A 34 1.72 -11.00 -29.89
N ASP A 35 1.35 -12.20 -29.45
CA ASP A 35 -0.04 -12.49 -29.10
C ASP A 35 -0.35 -11.76 -27.80
N ILE A 36 -1.41 -10.94 -27.82
CA ILE A 36 -1.81 -10.09 -26.69
C ILE A 36 -3.27 -10.31 -26.32
N GLU A 37 -3.60 -10.12 -25.05
CA GLU A 37 -4.96 -9.92 -24.56
C GLU A 37 -5.14 -8.44 -24.21
N ILE A 38 -6.16 -7.82 -24.78
CA ILE A 38 -6.57 -6.45 -24.50
C ILE A 38 -7.75 -6.52 -23.56
N THR A 39 -7.66 -5.90 -22.38
CA THR A 39 -8.80 -5.66 -21.49
C THR A 39 -9.22 -4.20 -21.61
N TYR A 40 -10.42 -3.98 -22.12
CA TYR A 40 -11.01 -2.66 -22.29
C TYR A 40 -11.56 -2.13 -20.96
N CYS A 41 -11.81 -0.82 -20.88
CA CYS A 41 -12.27 -0.17 -19.64
C CYS A 41 -13.67 -0.64 -19.17
N ASP A 42 -14.45 -1.25 -20.05
CA ASP A 42 -15.73 -1.87 -19.70
C ASP A 42 -15.59 -3.30 -19.13
N GLY A 43 -14.36 -3.82 -19.08
CA GLY A 43 -14.00 -5.17 -18.62
C GLY A 43 -14.05 -6.24 -19.71
N SER A 44 -14.47 -5.89 -20.94
CA SER A 44 -14.43 -6.84 -22.06
C SER A 44 -12.98 -7.16 -22.46
N LYS A 45 -12.77 -8.37 -22.98
CA LYS A 45 -11.45 -8.88 -23.35
C LYS A 45 -11.43 -9.30 -24.82
N LYS A 46 -10.35 -8.98 -25.52
CA LYS A 46 -10.10 -9.41 -26.92
C LYS A 46 -8.66 -9.88 -27.07
N THR A 47 -8.47 -11.05 -27.65
CA THR A 47 -7.15 -11.51 -28.08
C THR A 47 -6.84 -10.97 -29.47
N SER A 48 -5.63 -10.43 -29.65
CA SER A 48 -5.15 -9.90 -30.94
C SER A 48 -3.65 -10.15 -31.08
N LYS A 49 -3.08 -9.73 -32.21
CA LYS A 49 -1.64 -9.62 -32.42
C LYS A 49 -1.24 -8.16 -32.53
N ALA A 50 -0.17 -7.80 -31.84
CA ALA A 50 0.38 -6.46 -31.86
C ALA A 50 1.91 -6.50 -31.84
N GLN A 51 2.55 -5.40 -32.24
CA GLN A 51 3.97 -5.21 -32.02
C GLN A 51 4.19 -4.47 -30.71
N VAL A 52 5.05 -5.02 -29.85
CA VAL A 52 5.50 -4.36 -28.62
C VAL A 52 6.97 -4.02 -28.79
N LEU A 53 7.23 -2.73 -29.05
CA LEU A 53 8.56 -2.24 -29.36
C LEU A 53 9.18 -1.57 -28.14
N ASN A 54 10.44 -1.92 -27.86
CA ASN A 54 11.25 -1.14 -26.93
C ASN A 54 11.33 0.31 -27.42
N HIS A 55 11.28 1.26 -26.50
CA HIS A 55 11.45 2.66 -26.88
C HIS A 55 12.84 2.83 -27.50
N LEU A 56 12.92 3.23 -28.77
CA LEU A 56 14.18 3.42 -29.53
C LEU A 56 15.04 4.60 -29.03
N ASN A 57 14.66 5.25 -27.93
CA ASN A 57 15.30 6.47 -27.48
C ASN A 57 16.17 6.16 -26.27
N ASP A 58 17.48 6.05 -26.49
CA ASP A 58 18.51 5.77 -25.46
C ASP A 58 18.52 6.81 -24.33
N THR A 59 17.86 7.96 -24.52
CA THR A 59 17.72 9.03 -23.52
C THR A 59 16.47 8.92 -22.65
N ASN A 60 15.59 7.95 -22.90
CA ASN A 60 14.37 7.80 -22.09
C ASN A 60 14.74 7.29 -20.68
N VAL A 61 14.43 8.12 -19.67
CA VAL A 61 14.78 7.88 -18.27
C VAL A 61 13.95 6.73 -17.67
N SER A 62 12.77 6.43 -18.23
CA SER A 62 11.92 5.31 -17.80
C SER A 62 12.05 4.14 -18.78
N LYS A 63 12.82 3.13 -18.37
CA LYS A 63 12.99 1.86 -19.09
C LYS A 63 11.73 0.98 -19.10
N GLU A 64 10.61 1.45 -18.57
CA GLU A 64 9.35 0.71 -18.41
C GLU A 64 8.33 1.04 -19.51
N GLN A 65 8.57 2.08 -20.31
CA GLN A 65 7.68 2.50 -21.40
C GLN A 65 8.02 1.80 -22.72
N ARG A 66 6.98 1.43 -23.48
CA ARG A 66 7.06 0.75 -24.79
C ARG A 66 6.11 1.41 -25.79
N ILE A 67 6.34 1.15 -27.07
CA ILE A 67 5.39 1.49 -28.13
C ILE A 67 4.60 0.25 -28.48
N LEU A 68 3.28 0.39 -28.53
CA LEU A 68 2.36 -0.62 -29.01
C LEU A 68 1.84 -0.21 -30.38
N ASN A 69 2.08 -1.05 -31.39
CA ASN A 69 1.38 -0.94 -32.67
C ASN A 69 0.36 -2.08 -32.76
N SER A 70 -0.92 -1.72 -32.80
CA SER A 70 -2.07 -2.63 -32.84
C SER A 70 -2.82 -2.49 -34.15
N ARG A 71 -3.68 -3.47 -34.48
CA ARG A 71 -4.48 -3.39 -35.70
C ARG A 71 -5.48 -2.25 -35.62
N ASN A 72 -5.85 -1.70 -36.77
CA ASN A 72 -6.86 -0.63 -36.83
C ASN A 72 -8.23 -1.08 -36.31
N GLU A 73 -8.56 -2.37 -36.46
CA GLU A 73 -9.77 -3.02 -35.95
C GLU A 73 -9.77 -3.22 -34.42
N ASP A 74 -8.62 -3.06 -33.75
CA ASP A 74 -8.55 -3.11 -32.30
C ASP A 74 -8.95 -1.75 -31.75
N GLU A 75 -9.98 -1.72 -30.89
CA GLU A 75 -10.48 -0.50 -30.24
C GLU A 75 -9.59 -0.06 -29.07
N ILE A 76 -8.26 -0.12 -29.25
CA ILE A 76 -7.32 0.34 -28.23
C ILE A 76 -7.57 1.82 -27.96
N SER A 77 -7.56 2.15 -26.67
CA SER A 77 -7.68 3.51 -26.16
C SER A 77 -6.84 3.64 -24.88
N LYS A 78 -6.61 4.89 -24.46
CA LYS A 78 -5.97 5.18 -23.18
C LYS A 78 -6.74 4.48 -22.05
N GLY A 79 -6.02 3.91 -21.10
CA GLY A 79 -6.61 3.13 -20.02
C GLY A 79 -6.81 1.64 -20.30
N CYS A 80 -6.73 1.18 -21.55
CA CYS A 80 -6.74 -0.26 -21.82
C CYS A 80 -5.55 -0.95 -21.16
N ILE A 81 -5.78 -2.18 -20.67
CA ILE A 81 -4.72 -3.07 -20.20
C ILE A 81 -4.33 -3.98 -21.37
N VAL A 82 -3.03 -4.18 -21.57
CA VAL A 82 -2.49 -5.08 -22.58
C VAL A 82 -1.61 -6.09 -21.89
N LYS A 83 -1.95 -7.38 -22.03
CA LYS A 83 -1.16 -8.48 -21.49
C LYS A 83 -0.55 -9.28 -22.63
N THR A 84 0.77 -9.45 -22.63
CA THR A 84 1.46 -10.31 -23.59
C THR A 84 1.29 -11.77 -23.16
N LEU A 85 0.78 -12.62 -24.06
CA LEU A 85 0.45 -14.01 -23.74
C LEU A 85 1.68 -14.92 -23.67
N LYS A 86 2.82 -14.46 -24.18
CA LYS A 86 4.07 -15.23 -24.23
C LYS A 86 4.80 -15.26 -22.88
N ASP A 87 4.93 -14.11 -22.24
CA ASP A 87 5.68 -13.88 -21.00
C ASP A 87 4.78 -13.44 -19.84
N GLY A 88 3.52 -13.10 -20.11
CA GLY A 88 2.55 -12.70 -19.09
C GLY A 88 2.68 -11.24 -18.65
N GLU A 89 3.58 -10.47 -19.28
CA GLU A 89 3.81 -9.07 -18.93
C GLU A 89 2.55 -8.24 -19.18
N THR A 90 2.25 -7.35 -18.22
CA THR A 90 1.01 -6.57 -18.23
C THR A 90 1.35 -5.09 -18.31
N TYR A 91 0.68 -4.38 -19.21
CA TYR A 91 0.94 -2.98 -19.52
C TYR A 91 -0.35 -2.15 -19.47
N ILE A 92 -0.22 -0.86 -19.16
CA ILE A 92 -1.30 0.14 -19.25
C ILE A 92 -1.04 1.05 -20.43
N VAL A 93 -2.06 1.31 -21.27
CA VAL A 93 -1.98 2.32 -22.34
C VAL A 93 -2.05 3.72 -21.74
N LEU A 94 -0.95 4.48 -21.81
CA LEU A 94 -0.82 5.81 -21.21
C LEU A 94 -1.17 6.96 -22.17
N SER A 95 -0.85 6.83 -23.46
CA SER A 95 -1.01 7.92 -24.42
C SER A 95 -2.38 7.92 -25.08
N LYS A 96 -2.72 9.04 -25.73
CA LYS A 96 -3.73 9.00 -26.81
C LYS A 96 -3.22 8.09 -27.92
N VAL A 97 -4.14 7.42 -28.61
CA VAL A 97 -3.81 6.55 -29.74
C VAL A 97 -3.65 7.40 -30.99
N ASP A 98 -2.51 7.23 -31.65
CA ASP A 98 -2.25 7.79 -32.97
C ASP A 98 -2.74 6.81 -34.05
N ASN A 99 -3.50 7.32 -35.02
CA ASN A 99 -4.11 6.51 -36.07
C ASN A 99 -3.26 6.62 -37.33
N HIS A 100 -2.30 5.71 -37.48
CA HIS A 100 -1.61 5.53 -38.74
C HIS A 100 -2.53 4.77 -39.71
N TYR A 101 -2.38 5.01 -41.02
CA TYR A 101 -3.27 4.42 -42.02
C TYR A 101 -3.21 2.87 -42.08
N SER A 102 -2.19 2.25 -41.47
CA SER A 102 -2.02 0.79 -41.42
C SER A 102 -2.17 0.17 -40.02
N TYR A 103 -2.05 0.96 -38.97
CA TYR A 103 -2.07 0.48 -37.58
C TYR A 103 -2.34 1.62 -36.61
N LYS A 104 -2.72 1.28 -35.38
CA LYS A 104 -2.85 2.21 -34.26
C LYS A 104 -1.60 2.17 -33.40
N SER A 105 -1.03 3.32 -33.10
CA SER A 105 0.18 3.43 -32.27
C SER A 105 -0.12 4.10 -30.93
N SER A 106 0.43 3.57 -29.84
CA SER A 106 0.30 4.15 -28.50
C SER A 106 1.51 3.86 -27.62
N THR A 107 1.69 4.66 -26.58
CA THR A 107 2.66 4.42 -25.51
C THR A 107 2.01 3.59 -24.41
N ILE A 108 2.65 2.49 -24.04
CA ILE A 108 2.26 1.64 -22.92
C ILE A 108 3.34 1.67 -21.85
N ILE A 109 2.97 1.44 -20.58
CA ILE A 109 3.90 1.30 -19.46
C ILE A 109 3.68 -0.04 -18.76
N GLN A 110 4.77 -0.70 -18.37
CA GLN A 110 4.70 -1.97 -17.66
C GLN A 110 4.13 -1.77 -16.24
N CYS A 111 3.18 -2.62 -15.85
CA CYS A 111 2.69 -2.67 -14.48
C CYS A 111 3.76 -3.30 -13.60
N ASN A 112 4.18 -2.58 -12.56
CA ASN A 112 5.21 -3.05 -11.63
C ASN A 112 4.61 -3.58 -10.31
N ASN A 113 3.31 -3.39 -10.10
CA ASN A 113 2.61 -3.84 -8.90
C ASN A 113 1.19 -4.29 -9.21
N ILE A 114 0.59 -4.98 -8.24
CA ILE A 114 -0.79 -5.47 -8.28
C ILE A 114 -1.47 -5.00 -6.99
N LEU A 115 -2.60 -4.31 -7.11
CA LEU A 115 -3.41 -3.92 -5.96
C LEU A 115 -4.41 -5.02 -5.64
N ARG A 116 -4.52 -5.33 -4.35
CA ARG A 116 -5.46 -6.31 -3.81
C ARG A 116 -6.29 -5.70 -2.71
N PHE A 117 -7.60 -5.89 -2.83
CA PHE A 117 -8.58 -5.44 -1.85
C PHE A 117 -9.49 -6.61 -1.50
N SER A 118 -9.85 -6.74 -0.22
CA SER A 118 -10.59 -7.91 0.28
C SER A 118 -11.99 -8.07 -0.32
N TRP A 119 -12.59 -6.98 -0.82
CA TRP A 119 -13.93 -6.98 -1.44
C TRP A 119 -13.90 -7.12 -2.97
N LEU A 120 -12.73 -7.03 -3.59
CA LEU A 120 -12.60 -7.20 -5.04
C LEU A 120 -12.38 -8.66 -5.40
N LYS A 121 -12.89 -9.04 -6.57
CA LYS A 121 -12.75 -10.41 -7.09
C LYS A 121 -11.48 -10.57 -7.90
N GLU A 122 -11.09 -9.52 -8.62
CA GLU A 122 -9.92 -9.52 -9.47
C GLU A 122 -8.82 -8.60 -8.91
N ASP A 123 -7.60 -9.04 -9.14
CA ASP A 123 -6.37 -8.30 -8.87
C ASP A 123 -6.27 -7.13 -9.86
N ILE A 124 -5.98 -5.92 -9.38
CA ILE A 124 -5.87 -4.74 -10.25
C ILE A 124 -4.40 -4.51 -10.60
N PRO A 125 -3.97 -4.74 -11.86
CA PRO A 125 -2.61 -4.40 -12.27
C PRO A 125 -2.42 -2.87 -12.26
N CYS A 126 -1.29 -2.41 -11.73
CA CYS A 126 -1.01 -0.99 -11.61
C CYS A 126 0.46 -0.65 -11.91
N TYR A 127 0.67 0.59 -12.31
CA TYR A 127 1.99 1.20 -12.31
C TYR A 127 2.10 2.16 -11.13
N SER A 128 3.10 1.96 -10.28
CA SER A 128 3.37 2.83 -9.14
C SER A 128 4.73 3.50 -9.26
N ASP A 129 4.78 4.80 -8.98
CA ASP A 129 6.01 5.59 -8.98
C ASP A 129 6.12 6.41 -7.69
N LYS A 130 7.33 6.49 -7.13
CA LYS A 130 7.60 7.29 -5.93
C LYS A 130 7.93 8.70 -6.38
N SER A 131 6.94 9.60 -6.33
CA SER A 131 7.21 11.01 -6.48
C SER A 131 7.61 11.61 -5.12
N SER A 132 8.91 11.81 -4.90
CA SER A 132 9.37 12.71 -3.84
C SER A 132 9.10 14.15 -4.29
N TYR A 133 8.08 14.79 -3.72
CA TYR A 133 7.88 16.22 -3.90
C TYR A 133 9.12 16.94 -3.35
N GLY A 134 9.77 17.73 -4.20
CA GLY A 134 10.97 18.49 -3.84
C GLY A 134 10.68 19.50 -2.74
N VAL A 135 10.88 19.10 -1.49
CA VAL A 135 11.23 20.06 -0.45
C VAL A 135 12.60 20.60 -0.85
N LYS A 136 12.72 21.91 -1.06
CA LYS A 136 14.04 22.56 -1.11
C LYS A 136 14.69 22.29 0.24
N ILE A 137 15.50 21.24 0.31
CA ILE A 137 16.29 20.91 1.50
C ILE A 137 17.29 22.06 1.65
N PHE A 138 16.97 23.00 2.54
CA PHE A 138 18.02 23.77 3.20
C PHE A 138 18.85 22.74 3.96
N ARG A 139 20.08 22.51 3.49
CA ARG A 139 21.06 21.71 4.23
C ARG A 139 21.30 22.41 5.56
N ALA A 140 20.79 21.81 6.62
CA ALA A 140 21.30 22.00 7.96
C ALA A 140 21.74 20.61 8.44
N ASP A 141 23.03 20.48 8.70
CA ASP A 141 23.66 19.28 9.22
C ASP A 141 23.01 18.86 10.54
N SER A 142 22.29 17.74 10.52
CA SER A 142 22.07 16.89 11.70
C SER A 142 21.53 15.53 11.28
N ASP A 143 22.07 14.48 11.91
CA ASP A 143 21.60 13.09 11.86
C ASP A 143 20.20 12.95 12.46
N PHE A 144 19.18 13.38 11.72
CA PHE A 144 17.78 13.09 12.00
C PHE A 144 17.14 12.48 10.75
N GLU A 145 16.45 11.35 10.94
CA GLU A 145 15.61 10.72 9.92
C GLU A 145 14.71 11.77 9.27
N GLN A 146 15.05 12.18 8.04
CA GLN A 146 14.11 12.90 7.20
C GLN A 146 13.05 11.89 6.76
N THR A 147 11.95 11.83 7.51
CA THR A 147 10.64 11.45 6.96
C THR A 147 10.27 12.49 5.91
N ALA A 148 10.86 12.38 4.73
CA ALA A 148 10.29 13.00 3.56
C ALA A 148 8.91 12.36 3.37
N ASP A 149 7.86 13.18 3.31
CA ASP A 149 6.52 12.75 2.91
C ASP A 149 6.57 12.27 1.46
N THR A 150 7.07 11.05 1.24
CA THR A 150 7.09 10.41 -0.06
C THR A 150 5.67 9.99 -0.39
N ASN A 151 5.07 10.66 -1.35
CA ASN A 151 3.82 10.22 -1.93
C ASN A 151 4.10 9.14 -2.96
N LEU A 152 3.27 8.11 -2.96
CA LEU A 152 3.23 7.10 -4.02
C LEU A 152 2.14 7.49 -5.00
N LEU A 153 2.50 7.63 -6.28
CA LEU A 153 1.53 7.79 -7.35
C LEU A 153 1.22 6.42 -7.94
N VAL A 154 -0.05 6.03 -7.95
CA VAL A 154 -0.49 4.74 -8.49
C VAL A 154 -1.45 4.97 -9.64
N THR A 155 -1.09 4.49 -10.82
CA THR A 155 -1.89 4.59 -12.04
C THR A 155 -2.58 3.25 -12.32
N VAL A 156 -3.90 3.28 -12.48
CA VAL A 156 -4.73 2.11 -12.79
C VAL A 156 -5.72 2.42 -13.92
N GLN A 157 -6.19 1.38 -14.60
CA GLN A 157 -7.33 1.48 -15.50
C GLN A 157 -8.57 1.96 -14.74
N ARG A 158 -9.35 2.87 -15.33
CA ARG A 158 -10.68 3.21 -14.82
C ARG A 158 -11.70 2.19 -15.35
N ASN A 159 -12.31 1.44 -14.44
CA ASN A 159 -13.34 0.45 -14.71
C ASN A 159 -14.29 0.33 -13.49
N LYS A 160 -15.29 -0.55 -13.58
CA LYS A 160 -16.30 -0.72 -12.50
C LYS A 160 -15.69 -1.09 -11.14
N GLU A 161 -14.59 -1.83 -11.11
CA GLU A 161 -13.97 -2.27 -9.86
C GLU A 161 -13.14 -1.16 -9.23
N THR A 162 -12.30 -0.49 -10.03
CA THR A 162 -11.47 0.63 -9.56
C THR A 162 -12.30 1.85 -9.18
N GLU A 163 -13.52 2.01 -9.72
CA GLU A 163 -14.49 3.03 -9.28
C GLU A 163 -15.02 2.80 -7.86
N THR A 164 -14.88 1.58 -7.30
CA THR A 164 -15.23 1.30 -5.89
C THR A 164 -14.14 1.72 -4.90
N ILE A 165 -12.94 2.07 -5.38
CA ILE A 165 -11.84 2.49 -4.53
C ILE A 165 -12.04 3.97 -4.20
N ASP A 166 -12.23 4.27 -2.91
CA ASP A 166 -12.43 5.62 -2.42
C ASP A 166 -11.21 6.13 -1.62
N ILE A 167 -11.23 7.41 -1.32
CA ILE A 167 -10.30 8.06 -0.40
C ILE A 167 -10.35 7.34 0.93
N ASN A 168 -9.19 7.25 1.57
CA ASN A 168 -8.90 6.51 2.79
C ASN A 168 -8.81 5.00 2.66
N HIS A 169 -9.09 4.41 1.49
CA HIS A 169 -8.78 3.01 1.29
C HIS A 169 -7.28 2.76 1.37
N ARG A 170 -6.92 1.61 1.97
CA ARG A 170 -5.57 1.15 2.24
C ARG A 170 -5.27 -0.08 1.39
N PHE A 171 -4.03 -0.23 0.97
CA PHE A 171 -3.52 -1.42 0.30
C PHE A 171 -2.05 -1.65 0.67
N ILE A 172 -1.55 -2.86 0.43
CA ILE A 172 -0.17 -3.23 0.71
C ILE A 172 0.53 -3.53 -0.62
N ILE A 173 1.77 -3.07 -0.75
CA ILE A 173 2.63 -3.39 -1.88
C ILE A 173 3.89 -4.11 -1.37
N GLY A 174 4.32 -5.14 -2.11
CA GLY A 174 5.61 -5.80 -1.91
C GLY A 174 5.68 -6.75 -0.72
N GLY A 175 4.54 -7.12 -0.13
CA GLY A 175 4.47 -8.08 0.97
C GLY A 175 5.21 -7.63 2.23
N SER A 176 5.17 -6.32 2.53
CA SER A 176 5.94 -5.72 3.62
C SER A 176 5.07 -4.86 4.51
N ARG A 177 5.30 -4.94 5.82
CA ARG A 177 4.73 -4.02 6.83
C ARG A 177 5.03 -2.55 6.58
N HIS A 178 6.13 -2.23 5.88
CA HIS A 178 6.45 -0.84 5.51
C HIS A 178 5.81 -0.42 4.17
N GLY A 179 5.21 -1.37 3.45
CA GLY A 179 4.58 -1.18 2.15
C GLY A 179 3.10 -0.83 2.22
N VAL A 180 2.60 -0.32 3.34
CA VAL A 180 1.19 0.05 3.51
C VAL A 180 0.97 1.48 3.01
N TRP A 181 -0.01 1.64 2.13
CA TRP A 181 -0.33 2.90 1.50
C TRP A 181 -1.82 3.19 1.60
N LYS A 182 -2.15 4.45 1.87
CA LYS A 182 -3.51 4.96 1.97
C LYS A 182 -3.80 5.96 0.85
N VAL A 183 -4.90 5.76 0.15
CA VAL A 183 -5.38 6.67 -0.90
C VAL A 183 -5.76 8.01 -0.27
N GLY A 184 -5.02 9.07 -0.63
CA GLY A 184 -5.29 10.43 -0.16
C GLY A 184 -6.09 11.25 -1.17
N LYS A 185 -5.80 11.07 -2.46
CA LYS A 185 -6.48 11.77 -3.56
C LYS A 185 -6.62 10.85 -4.76
N ILE A 186 -7.72 10.99 -5.49
CA ILE A 186 -7.96 10.30 -6.76
C ILE A 186 -8.03 11.36 -7.86
N GLY A 187 -7.03 11.37 -8.74
CA GLY A 187 -7.03 12.14 -9.98
C GLY A 187 -7.70 11.34 -11.09
N VAL A 188 -8.55 12.00 -11.88
CA VAL A 188 -9.16 11.40 -13.07
C VAL A 188 -8.47 11.97 -14.29
N ASP A 189 -7.82 11.11 -15.07
CA ASP A 189 -7.36 11.49 -16.40
C ASP A 189 -8.55 11.37 -17.36
N GLU A 190 -8.76 12.35 -18.24
CA GLU A 190 -9.97 12.52 -19.07
C GLU A 190 -10.32 11.32 -19.97
N LYS A 191 -9.47 10.28 -20.04
CA LYS A 191 -9.59 9.17 -21.00
C LYS A 191 -9.25 7.80 -20.41
N GLY A 192 -9.80 7.46 -19.24
CA GLY A 192 -9.87 6.06 -18.80
C GLY A 192 -8.80 5.59 -17.80
N LEU A 193 -8.13 6.51 -17.11
CA LEU A 193 -7.19 6.17 -16.03
C LEU A 193 -7.59 6.87 -14.73
N PHE A 194 -7.37 6.18 -13.61
CA PHE A 194 -7.26 6.81 -12.30
C PHE A 194 -5.80 6.91 -11.88
N VAL A 195 -5.46 8.03 -11.26
CA VAL A 195 -4.16 8.27 -10.63
C VAL A 195 -4.40 8.53 -9.15
N PHE A 196 -4.06 7.56 -8.32
CA PHE A 196 -4.13 7.69 -6.88
C PHE A 196 -2.85 8.36 -6.36
N THR A 197 -3.01 9.43 -5.58
CA THR A 197 -1.93 9.97 -4.76
C THR A 197 -2.08 9.38 -3.37
N CYS A 198 -1.15 8.52 -3.01
CA CYS A 198 -1.16 7.75 -1.78
C CYS A 198 -0.07 8.23 -0.84
N LYS A 199 -0.35 8.16 0.45
CA LYS A 199 0.60 8.42 1.53
C LYS A 199 0.90 7.13 2.27
N ASN A 200 2.09 7.04 2.86
CA ASN A 200 2.44 5.90 3.70
C ASN A 200 1.48 5.85 4.90
N ASP A 201 1.11 4.65 5.31
CA ASP A 201 0.24 4.43 6.47
C ASP A 201 0.82 3.32 7.36
N LYS A 202 0.35 3.24 8.60
CA LYS A 202 0.84 2.22 9.55
C LYS A 202 0.24 0.86 9.22
N PHE A 203 1.02 -0.21 9.37
CA PHE A 203 0.51 -1.57 9.36
C PHE A 203 -0.30 -1.85 10.64
N ILE A 204 -1.40 -2.59 10.52
CA ILE A 204 -2.27 -2.96 11.64
C ILE A 204 -2.14 -4.46 11.89
N ASP A 205 -1.42 -4.82 12.96
CA ASP A 205 -1.23 -6.20 13.36
C ASP A 205 -2.58 -6.90 13.63
N GLY A 206 -2.71 -8.13 13.13
CA GLY A 206 -3.92 -8.95 13.28
C GLY A 206 -5.06 -8.63 12.31
N LEU A 207 -5.05 -7.48 11.62
CA LEU A 207 -6.08 -7.10 10.64
C LEU A 207 -5.54 -7.03 9.21
N ASP A 208 -4.33 -6.52 9.02
CA ASP A 208 -3.67 -6.48 7.72
C ASP A 208 -3.06 -7.85 7.39
N LYS A 209 -3.18 -8.28 6.13
CA LYS A 209 -2.62 -9.54 5.63
C LYS A 209 -1.39 -9.26 4.77
N GLU A 210 -0.23 -9.23 5.43
CA GLU A 210 1.08 -8.92 4.83
C GLU A 210 1.38 -9.77 3.59
N VAL A 211 1.31 -11.11 3.72
CA VAL A 211 1.65 -12.05 2.64
C VAL A 211 0.70 -11.94 1.44
N ASP A 212 -0.58 -11.63 1.71
CA ASP A 212 -1.61 -11.55 0.68
C ASP A 212 -1.66 -10.17 -0.01
N ASN A 213 -0.89 -9.19 0.48
CA ASN A 213 -0.95 -7.78 0.07
C ASN A 213 -2.30 -7.09 0.32
N ILE A 214 -3.05 -7.51 1.34
CA ILE A 214 -4.38 -6.97 1.63
C ILE A 214 -4.34 -6.16 2.93
N ALA A 215 -4.65 -4.86 2.84
CA ALA A 215 -4.83 -4.02 4.03
C ALA A 215 -6.30 -4.02 4.49
N PHE A 216 -6.50 -3.83 5.79
CA PHE A 216 -7.80 -3.60 6.40
C PHE A 216 -8.34 -2.22 6.02
N ASN A 217 -9.59 -2.19 5.57
CA ASN A 217 -10.28 -0.99 5.08
C ASN A 217 -11.57 -0.69 5.85
N GLY A 218 -11.87 -1.47 6.90
CA GLY A 218 -13.01 -1.18 7.75
C GLY A 218 -12.73 0.03 8.64
N THR A 219 -13.79 0.53 9.29
CA THR A 219 -13.62 1.34 10.49
C THR A 219 -12.90 0.49 11.52
N ILE A 220 -11.69 0.91 11.89
CA ILE A 220 -11.11 0.48 13.16
C ILE A 220 -12.09 1.04 14.19
N ASP A 221 -12.81 0.16 14.86
CA ASP A 221 -13.58 0.59 16.01
C ASP A 221 -12.54 1.09 17.01
N ASP A 222 -12.48 2.40 17.20
CA ASP A 222 -11.56 3.11 18.11
C ASP A 222 -11.75 2.69 19.59
N ASN A 223 -12.54 1.64 19.82
CA ASN A 223 -12.70 0.93 21.08
C ASN A 223 -11.51 0.02 21.43
N GLN A 224 -10.46 -0.03 20.59
CA GLN A 224 -9.09 -0.31 21.04
C GLN A 224 -8.23 0.96 21.03
N LYS A 225 -8.76 2.08 21.50
CA LYS A 225 -7.88 3.06 22.13
C LYS A 225 -7.22 2.37 23.31
N GLU A 226 -5.89 2.42 23.38
CA GLU A 226 -5.24 2.31 24.68
C GLU A 226 -6.01 3.21 25.63
N PRO A 227 -6.45 2.69 26.78
CA PRO A 227 -7.25 3.46 27.69
C PRO A 227 -6.53 4.76 28.03
N THR A 228 -7.20 5.88 27.78
CA THR A 228 -6.64 7.22 27.95
C THR A 228 -6.14 7.44 29.39
N GLU A 229 -6.70 6.68 30.32
CA GLU A 229 -6.39 6.66 31.74
C GLU A 229 -6.26 5.22 32.22
N TYR A 230 -5.14 4.89 32.86
CA TYR A 230 -5.03 3.67 33.65
C TYR A 230 -5.01 4.03 35.14
N THR A 231 -5.48 3.11 35.96
CA THR A 231 -5.49 3.23 37.42
C THR A 231 -4.96 1.96 38.04
N ILE A 232 -4.23 2.10 39.15
CA ILE A 232 -3.80 0.96 39.97
C ILE A 232 -4.93 0.68 40.97
N LEU A 233 -5.56 -0.48 40.85
CA LEU A 233 -6.58 -0.97 41.78
C LEU A 233 -5.91 -1.76 42.91
N GLY A 234 -6.44 -1.58 44.11
CA GLY A 234 -5.99 -2.27 45.33
C GLY A 234 -6.29 -1.42 46.55
N GLU A 235 -5.99 -1.97 47.73
CA GLU A 235 -6.25 -1.32 49.01
C GLU A 235 -5.42 -0.03 49.16
N ASP A 236 -6.03 1.02 49.72
CA ASP A 236 -5.33 2.26 50.09
C ASP A 236 -4.52 2.09 51.37
N SER A 237 -4.74 1.00 52.11
CA SER A 237 -4.02 0.68 53.34
C SER A 237 -3.73 -0.80 53.47
N ILE A 238 -2.48 -1.15 53.80
CA ILE A 238 -2.03 -2.53 53.95
C ILE A 238 -1.45 -2.79 55.34
N LYS A 239 -1.63 -4.01 55.84
CA LYS A 239 -1.06 -4.45 57.11
C LYS A 239 0.35 -5.01 56.91
N ILE A 240 1.25 -4.66 57.83
CA ILE A 240 2.62 -5.19 57.80
C ILE A 240 2.65 -6.72 57.79
N ASN A 241 3.59 -7.27 57.02
CA ASN A 241 3.82 -8.70 56.84
C ASN A 241 2.71 -9.52 56.14
N TYR A 242 1.68 -8.87 55.60
CA TYR A 242 0.69 -9.51 54.73
C TYR A 242 0.96 -9.15 53.26
N GLU A 243 0.56 -10.06 52.37
CA GLU A 243 0.66 -9.88 50.92
C GLU A 243 -0.64 -9.29 50.39
N TYR A 244 -0.52 -8.25 49.57
CA TYR A 244 -1.64 -7.57 48.93
C TYR A 244 -1.42 -7.52 47.44
N VAL A 245 -2.50 -7.76 46.69
CA VAL A 245 -2.49 -7.77 45.22
C VAL A 245 -2.99 -6.43 44.72
N TYR A 246 -2.24 -5.86 43.77
CA TYR A 246 -2.61 -4.67 43.03
C TYR A 246 -2.70 -5.01 41.54
N GLU A 247 -3.65 -4.40 40.85
CA GLU A 247 -3.95 -4.71 39.46
C GLU A 247 -4.05 -3.41 38.65
N LEU A 248 -3.51 -3.42 37.44
CA LEU A 248 -3.69 -2.31 36.51
C LEU A 248 -5.06 -2.44 35.83
N ASN A 249 -5.84 -1.36 35.85
CA ASN A 249 -7.11 -1.29 35.13
C ASN A 249 -7.14 -0.10 34.15
N PRO A 250 -7.35 -0.36 32.84
CA PRO A 250 -7.42 -1.69 32.19
C PRO A 250 -6.09 -2.44 32.22
N SER A 251 -6.14 -3.77 32.15
CA SER A 251 -4.92 -4.58 32.14
C SER A 251 -4.07 -4.32 30.88
N ASN A 252 -2.76 -4.28 31.03
CA ASN A 252 -1.80 -4.10 29.94
C ASN A 252 -0.60 -5.04 30.15
N THR A 253 -0.20 -5.76 29.11
CA THR A 253 0.92 -6.73 29.14
C THR A 253 2.30 -6.09 29.24
N ASN A 254 2.43 -4.82 28.85
CA ASN A 254 3.67 -4.04 28.94
C ASN A 254 3.84 -3.36 30.30
N ALA A 255 2.88 -3.51 31.22
CA ALA A 255 2.91 -2.89 32.53
C ALA A 255 4.01 -3.50 33.41
N VAL A 256 4.96 -2.67 33.85
CA VAL A 256 6.02 -3.06 34.79
C VAL A 256 5.83 -2.32 36.10
N PHE A 257 5.70 -3.08 37.20
CA PHE A 257 5.55 -2.50 38.53
C PHE A 257 6.91 -2.35 39.21
N SER A 258 7.10 -1.23 39.90
CA SER A 258 8.24 -0.95 40.75
C SER A 258 7.80 -0.18 42.01
N LEU A 259 8.65 -0.15 43.01
CA LEU A 259 8.49 0.77 44.15
C LEU A 259 9.32 2.03 43.88
N ASP A 260 8.94 3.15 44.46
CA ASP A 260 9.71 4.39 44.36
C ASP A 260 11.02 4.31 45.16
N GLU A 261 11.92 5.26 44.89
CA GLU A 261 13.27 5.29 45.47
C GLU A 261 13.23 5.33 47.01
N TYR A 262 12.33 6.14 47.60
CA TYR A 262 12.20 6.24 49.05
C TYR A 262 11.79 4.91 49.70
N THR A 263 10.81 4.21 49.12
CA THR A 263 10.36 2.90 49.63
C THR A 263 11.49 1.86 49.59
N ILE A 264 12.29 1.86 48.52
CA ILE A 264 13.40 0.92 48.33
C ILE A 264 14.56 1.24 49.28
N GLU A 265 15.00 2.49 49.33
CA GLU A 265 16.15 2.92 50.16
C GLU A 265 15.91 2.69 51.65
N ASN A 266 14.69 2.93 52.12
CA ASN A 266 14.31 2.74 53.51
C ASN A 266 13.78 1.32 53.82
N ASN A 267 13.79 0.42 52.83
CA ASN A 267 13.34 -0.96 52.96
C ASN A 267 11.93 -1.09 53.58
N LEU A 268 11.00 -0.24 53.15
CA LEU A 268 9.66 -0.15 53.73
C LEU A 268 8.73 -1.27 53.23
N ALA A 269 8.90 -1.67 51.97
CA ALA A 269 8.14 -2.73 51.31
C ALA A 269 8.94 -3.40 50.20
N GLN A 270 8.45 -4.55 49.74
CA GLN A 270 8.99 -5.27 48.59
C GLN A 270 7.89 -5.74 47.65
N ILE A 271 8.25 -5.93 46.38
CA ILE A 271 7.46 -6.70 45.41
C ILE A 271 7.80 -8.18 45.62
N VAL A 272 6.80 -8.98 45.98
CA VAL A 272 6.94 -10.43 46.20
C VAL A 272 6.85 -11.19 44.88
N ASN A 273 5.91 -10.79 44.02
CA ASN A 273 5.69 -11.38 42.71
C ASN A 273 5.03 -10.35 41.79
N GLN A 274 5.20 -10.52 40.48
CA GLN A 274 4.46 -9.79 39.48
C GLN A 274 4.14 -10.68 38.28
N SER A 275 3.01 -10.43 37.65
CA SER A 275 2.54 -11.08 36.42
C SER A 275 1.85 -10.04 35.54
N GLU A 276 1.42 -10.43 34.34
CA GLU A 276 0.76 -9.53 33.38
C GLU A 276 -0.35 -8.69 34.05
N GLY A 277 -0.10 -7.38 34.19
CA GLY A 277 -1.02 -6.41 34.80
C GLY A 277 -1.28 -6.54 36.31
N LYS A 278 -0.53 -7.37 37.05
CA LYS A 278 -0.72 -7.58 38.50
C LYS A 278 0.61 -7.61 39.26
N VAL A 279 0.60 -7.07 40.47
CA VAL A 279 1.75 -7.10 41.38
C VAL A 279 1.31 -7.46 42.80
N VAL A 280 2.13 -8.24 43.49
CA VAL A 280 1.97 -8.60 44.90
C VAL A 280 3.01 -7.85 45.70
N ILE A 281 2.58 -7.04 46.66
CA ILE A 281 3.46 -6.29 47.55
C ILE A 281 3.32 -6.74 48.99
N LYS A 282 4.39 -6.56 49.76
CA LYS A 282 4.44 -6.82 51.20
C LYS A 282 5.21 -5.70 51.90
N SER A 283 4.63 -5.10 52.93
CA SER A 283 5.28 -4.08 53.76
C SER A 283 5.92 -4.68 55.03
N PHE A 284 6.96 -4.01 55.51
CA PHE A 284 7.72 -4.38 56.71
C PHE A 284 7.60 -3.34 57.83
N VAL A 285 7.36 -2.09 57.48
CA VAL A 285 7.25 -0.95 58.40
C VAL A 285 5.80 -0.47 58.43
N SER A 286 5.34 -0.01 59.60
CA SER A 286 4.00 0.56 59.79
C SER A 286 4.07 2.07 59.93
N ASP A 287 2.94 2.74 59.73
CA ASP A 287 2.79 4.18 59.91
C ASP A 287 3.61 5.01 58.89
N GLU A 288 3.95 4.40 57.74
CA GLU A 288 4.67 4.98 56.61
C GLU A 288 3.82 4.95 55.33
N ILE A 289 4.13 5.83 54.37
CA ILE A 289 3.57 5.81 53.03
C ILE A 289 4.57 5.15 52.09
N ILE A 290 4.11 4.16 51.32
CA ILE A 290 4.87 3.55 50.22
C ILE A 290 4.22 3.94 48.90
N THR A 291 5.02 4.15 47.86
CA THR A 291 4.50 4.51 46.52
C THR A 291 4.77 3.37 45.55
N LEU A 292 3.68 2.80 45.04
CA LEU A 292 3.71 1.82 43.95
C LEU A 292 3.69 2.57 42.61
N VAL A 293 4.65 2.27 41.75
CA VAL A 293 4.80 2.85 40.42
C VAL A 293 4.52 1.78 39.37
N CYS A 294 3.71 2.09 38.38
CA CYS A 294 3.51 1.29 37.17
C CYS A 294 4.02 2.09 35.97
N ASP A 295 4.97 1.51 35.23
CA ASP A 295 5.47 2.04 33.96
C ASP A 295 4.79 1.30 32.80
N ILE A 296 4.20 2.06 31.88
CA ILE A 296 3.55 1.56 30.67
C ILE A 296 4.10 2.38 29.51
N ASP A 297 4.98 1.77 28.70
CA ASP A 297 5.56 2.39 27.51
C ASP A 297 6.14 3.81 27.77
N GLY A 298 6.73 4.02 28.95
CA GLY A 298 7.35 5.28 29.40
C GLY A 298 6.40 6.24 30.13
N LYS A 299 5.10 5.93 30.23
CA LYS A 299 4.13 6.66 31.06
C LYS A 299 4.09 6.05 32.46
N LYS A 300 4.36 6.87 33.48
CA LYS A 300 4.35 6.46 34.89
C LYS A 300 3.04 6.80 35.57
N ILE A 301 2.52 5.83 36.33
CA ILE A 301 1.31 5.93 37.13
C ILE A 301 1.66 5.51 38.54
N THR A 302 1.20 6.26 39.52
CA THR A 302 1.56 6.01 40.92
C THR A 302 0.32 5.79 41.78
N LYS A 303 0.50 4.98 42.82
CA LYS A 303 -0.47 4.81 43.92
C LYS A 303 0.27 4.84 45.23
N ASP A 304 -0.11 5.80 46.07
CA ASP A 304 0.37 5.89 47.44
C ASP A 304 -0.48 4.98 48.33
N ILE A 305 0.18 4.23 49.20
CA ILE A 305 -0.42 3.19 50.03
C ILE A 305 0.04 3.42 51.46
N MET A 306 -0.91 3.51 52.38
CA MET A 306 -0.62 3.66 53.80
C MET A 306 -0.31 2.30 54.43
N THR A 307 0.78 2.20 55.18
CA THR A 307 1.10 0.99 55.94
C THR A 307 0.55 1.10 57.36
N THR A 308 -0.07 0.03 57.85
CA THR A 308 -0.73 0.00 59.16
C THR A 308 -0.27 -1.17 60.01
N ARG A 309 -0.38 -1.00 61.33
CA ARG A 309 -0.18 -2.08 62.29
C ARG A 309 -1.28 -3.13 62.13
N ARG A 310 -0.97 -4.33 62.62
CA ARG A 310 -1.84 -5.53 62.59
C ARG A 310 -3.29 -5.26 62.98
#